data_AF-A0A916RT91-F1
#
_entry.id   AF-A0A916RT91-F1
#
_cell.length_a   1.000
_cell.length_b   1.000
_cell.length_c   1.000
_cell.angle_alpha   90.00
_cell.angle_beta   90.00
_cell.angle_gamma   90.00
#
_symmetry.space_group_name_H-M   'P 1'
#
loop_
_entity.id
_entity.type
_entity.pdbx_description
1 polymer ?
#
loop_
_entity_poly.entity_id
_entity_poly.type
_entity_poly.pdbx_seq_one_letter_code
_entity_poly.pdbx_strand_id
1 'polypeptide(L)' 'MKILEFISNAFINTMGITKPSARGAMRAAWFIAGMLLLVLIAVTLMAALGLHLIAHH' A
#
# COMPACT_ATOMS: atom_id res chain seq x y z
N MET A 1 9.84 9.64 5.30
CA MET A 1 8.52 10.10 5.82
C MET A 1 8.38 11.61 5.84
N LYS A 2 9.30 12.38 6.45
CA LYS A 2 9.19 13.86 6.60
C LYS A 2 8.96 14.66 5.30
N ILE A 3 9.67 14.37 4.21
CA ILE A 3 9.48 15.09 2.92
C ILE A 3 8.09 14.80 2.33
N LEU A 4 7.67 13.53 2.35
CA LEU A 4 6.41 13.13 1.75
C LEU A 4 5.23 13.69 2.55
N GLU A 5 5.29 13.60 3.89
CA GLU A 5 4.31 14.25 4.76
C GLU A 5 4.29 15.76 4.59
N PHE A 6 5.44 16.41 4.39
CA PHE A 6 5.51 17.85 4.15
C PHE A 6 4.79 18.24 2.85
N ILE A 7 5.06 17.54 1.75
CA ILE A 7 4.42 17.77 0.46
C ILE A 7 2.92 17.47 0.55
N SER A 8 2.53 16.34 1.16
CA SER A 8 1.12 16.00 1.36
C SER A 8 0.40 17.04 2.21
N ASN A 9 1.00 17.50 3.32
CA ASN A 9 0.40 18.52 4.18
C ASN A 9 0.29 19.88 3.50
N ALA A 10 1.30 20.28 2.71
CA ALA A 10 1.26 21.51 1.94
C ALA A 10 0.14 21.46 0.90
N PHE A 11 0.06 20.39 0.11
CA PHE A 11 -0.99 20.18 -0.88
C PHE A 11 -2.40 20.14 -0.25
N ILE A 12 -2.58 19.38 0.82
CA ILE A 12 -3.86 19.27 1.55
C ILE A 12 -4.30 20.64 2.07
N ASN A 13 -3.38 21.43 2.65
CA ASN A 13 -3.67 22.77 3.13
C ASN A 13 -3.99 23.74 1.99
N THR A 14 -3.28 23.69 0.85
CA THR A 14 -3.51 24.58 -0.31
C THR A 14 -4.81 24.28 -1.03
N MET A 15 -5.18 23.00 -1.15
CA MET A 15 -6.39 22.56 -1.85
C MET A 15 -7.64 22.60 -0.95
N GLY A 16 -7.51 23.01 0.33
CA GLY A 16 -8.61 23.01 1.30
C GLY A 16 -9.17 21.60 1.58
N ILE A 17 -8.40 20.55 1.28
CA ILE A 17 -8.83 19.17 1.47
C ILE A 17 -8.87 18.91 2.98
N THR A 18 -9.98 18.40 3.49
CA THR A 18 -10.10 18.04 4.90
C THR A 18 -8.99 17.06 5.28
N LYS A 19 -8.12 17.45 6.23
CA LYS A 19 -7.12 16.54 6.77
C LYS A 19 -7.83 15.32 7.35
N PRO A 20 -7.48 14.10 6.93
CA PRO A 20 -8.02 12.92 7.58
C PRO A 20 -7.64 12.99 9.05
N SER A 21 -8.62 12.76 9.93
CA SER A 21 -8.33 12.60 11.36
C SER A 21 -7.26 11.52 11.55
N ALA A 22 -6.52 11.54 12.65
CA ALA A 22 -5.51 10.50 12.95
C ALA A 22 -6.09 9.08 12.81
N ARG A 23 -7.37 8.91 13.16
CA ARG A 23 -8.12 7.66 12.97
C ARG A 23 -8.38 7.32 11.51
N GLY A 24 -8.69 8.32 10.67
CA GLY A 24 -8.84 8.14 9.22
C GLY A 24 -7.53 7.77 8.53
N ALA A 25 -6.43 8.45 8.87
CA ALA A 25 -5.11 8.14 8.34
C ALA A 25 -4.68 6.71 8.72
N MET A 26 -4.91 6.29 9.97
CA MET A 26 -4.61 4.93 10.43
C MET A 26 -5.42 3.88 9.67
N ARG A 27 -6.73 4.10 9.44
CA ARG A 27 -7.56 3.18 8.64
C ARG A 27 -7.07 3.06 7.20
N ALA A 28 -6.71 4.18 6.57
CA ALA A 28 -6.17 4.18 5.21
C ALA A 28 -4.83 3.45 5.15
N ALA A 29 -3.95 3.65 6.14
CA ALA A 29 -2.67 2.93 6.22
C ALA A 29 -2.87 1.42 6.33
N TRP A 30 -3.80 0.94 7.16
CA TRP A 30 -4.13 -0.48 7.26
C TRP A 30 -4.73 -1.05 5.97
N PHE A 31 -5.59 -0.29 5.28
CA PHE A 31 -6.13 -0.69 3.98
C PHE A 31 -5.01 -0.85 2.94
N ILE A 32 -4.11 0.13 2.84
CA ILE A 32 -2.96 0.09 1.93
C ILE A 32 -2.05 -1.10 2.27
N ALA A 33 -1.76 -1.31 3.56
CA ALA A 33 -0.95 -2.44 4.01
C ALA A 33 -1.58 -3.78 3.61
N GLY A 34 -2.89 -3.94 3.79
CA GLY A 34 -3.62 -5.15 3.37
C GLY A 34 -3.57 -5.37 1.85
N MET A 35 -3.74 -4.32 1.06
CA MET A 35 -3.63 -4.40 -0.41
C MET A 35 -2.21 -4.81 -0.84
N LEU A 36 -1.18 -4.22 -0.24
CA LEU A 36 0.22 -4.60 -0.52
C LEU A 36 0.49 -6.06 -0.15
N LEU A 37 -0.02 -6.52 0.98
CA LEU A 37 0.12 -7.91 1.39
C LEU A 37 -0.55 -8.87 0.39
N LEU A 38 -1.75 -8.55 -0.09
CA LEU A 38 -2.44 -9.36 -1.09
C LEU A 38 -1.66 -9.44 -2.40
N VAL A 39 -1.07 -8.33 -2.87
CA VAL A 39 -0.21 -8.33 -4.06
C VAL A 39 1.01 -9.23 -3.85
N LEU A 40 1.67 -9.14 -2.69
CA LEU A 40 2.81 -10.00 -2.36
C LEU A 40 2.43 -11.49 -2.36
N ILE A 41 1.28 -11.84 -1.77
CA ILE A 41 0.78 -13.21 -1.77
C ILE A 41 0.53 -13.69 -3.21
N ALA A 42 -0.14 -12.88 -4.02
CA ALA A 42 -0.45 -13.24 -5.41
C ALA A 42 0.82 -13.49 -6.24
N VAL A 43 1.80 -12.58 -6.16
CA VAL A 43 3.08 -12.73 -6.88
C VAL A 43 3.85 -13.96 -6.38
N THR A 44 3.90 -14.17 -5.07
CA THR A 44 4.60 -15.33 -4.48
C THR A 44 3.95 -16.64 -4.89
N LEU A 45 2.61 -16.71 -4.90
CA LEU A 45 1.86 -17.89 -5.36
C LEU A 45 2.13 -18.18 -6.83
N MET A 46 2.09 -17.16 -7.70
CA MET A 46 2.38 -17.35 -9.12
C MET A 46 3.81 -17.85 -9.33
N ALA A 47 4.79 -17.28 -8.63
CA ALA A 47 6.17 -17.72 -8.70
C ALA A 47 6.33 -19.18 -8.22
N ALA A 48 5.73 -19.52 -7.08
CA ALA A 48 5.77 -20.88 -6.53
C ALA A 48 5.13 -21.90 -7.49
N LEU A 49 3.96 -21.58 -8.06
CA LEU A 49 3.29 -22.43 -9.04
C LEU A 49 4.12 -22.59 -10.32
N GLY A 50 4.69 -21.50 -10.83
CA GLY A 50 5.56 -21.54 -12.01
C GLY A 50 6.78 -22.44 -11.79
N LEU A 51 7.47 -22.28 -10.64
CA LEU A 51 8.60 -23.13 -10.27
C LEU A 51 8.19 -24.59 -10.09
N HIS A 52 7.04 -24.86 -9.46
CA HIS A 52 6.54 -26.21 -9.28
C HIS A 52 6.24 -26.89 -10.62
N LEU A 53 5.61 -26.17 -11.57
CA LEU A 53 5.32 -26.71 -12.90
C LEU A 53 6.60 -27.00 -13.69
N ILE A 54 7.62 -26.15 -13.60
CA ILE A 54 8.93 -26.37 -14.24
C ILE A 54 9.65 -27.56 -13.62
N ALA A 55 9.61 -27.70 -12.29
CA ALA A 55 10.29 -28.78 -11.58
C ALA A 55 9.65 -30.16 -11.81
N HIS A 56 8.39 -30.21 -12.26
CA HIS A 56 7.64 -31.45 -12.51
C HIS A 56 7.32 -31.68 -14.00
N HIS A 57 7.87 -30.89 -14.91
CA HIS A 57 7.96 -31.19 -16.35
C HIS A 57 9.31 -31.82 -16.67
#